data_AF-A0A9X3ECR0-F1
#
_entry.id   AF-A0A9X3ECR0-F1
#
_cell.length_a   1.000
_cell.length_b   1.000
_cell.length_c   1.000
_cell.angle_alpha   90.00
_cell.angle_beta   90.00
_cell.angle_gamma   90.00
#
_symmetry.space_group_name_H-M   'P 1'
#
loop_
_entity.id
_entity.type
_entity.pdbx_description
1 polymer ?
#
loop_
_entity_poly.entity_id
_entity_poly.type
_entity_poly.pdbx_seq_one_letter_code
_entity_poly.pdbx_strand_id
1 'polypeptide(L)'
;MAVALECISIVIRIDAIRKLPGGWEDFIERYPAQQDCWYDADLFRMGAMNPMEAEMIIDELKSLGLKGFVKRRGKSGHWQDFCALGAFTTELDNCDWLELGEGIVWLKGSTQARVIAHAGNRTGKRKKRRGSAIVADERGVLLVQDHKQQWLLPGGHANRGETRFMAAIRELEEETGLQAWSAQCLFEYESEHYMHQVVLIKANGIPKPSGDAVAIGYVTAATLDDKLPRHTSTWQILSRYFEELVEAAI
;
A
#
# COMPACT_ATOMS: atom_id res chain seq x y z
N MET A 1 -16.36 4.13 -10.81
CA MET A 1 -15.83 3.46 -9.60
C MET A 1 -14.32 3.72 -9.57
N ALA A 2 -13.62 3.46 -8.46
CA ALA A 2 -12.18 3.72 -8.38
C ALA A 2 -11.41 2.58 -7.71
N VAL A 3 -10.14 2.43 -8.10
CA VAL A 3 -9.16 1.55 -7.46
C VAL A 3 -8.12 2.38 -6.70
N ALA A 4 -7.70 1.88 -5.54
CA ALA A 4 -6.69 2.54 -4.70
C ALA A 4 -5.28 2.36 -5.28
N LEU A 5 -4.46 3.40 -5.13
CA LEU A 5 -3.03 3.35 -5.39
C LEU A 5 -2.29 3.04 -4.09
N GLU A 6 -1.54 1.94 -4.07
CA GLU A 6 -0.69 1.54 -2.95
C GLU A 6 0.64 1.06 -3.53
N CYS A 7 1.76 1.32 -2.83
CA CYS A 7 3.10 0.96 -3.30
C CYS A 7 3.32 1.34 -4.78
N ILE A 8 3.57 0.34 -5.64
CA ILE A 8 3.45 0.43 -7.09
C ILE A 8 2.16 -0.30 -7.50
N SER A 9 1.30 0.37 -8.24
CA SER A 9 0.03 -0.14 -8.76
C SER A 9 0.11 -0.30 -10.26
N ILE A 10 -0.05 -1.53 -10.75
CA ILE A 10 -0.25 -1.82 -12.16
C ILE A 10 -1.76 -1.82 -12.40
N VAL A 11 -2.26 -0.74 -12.98
CA VAL A 11 -3.69 -0.52 -13.27
C VAL A 11 -3.98 -0.96 -14.70
N ILE A 12 -4.91 -1.88 -14.86
CA ILE A 12 -5.23 -2.60 -16.08
C ILE A 12 -6.70 -2.35 -16.41
N ARG A 13 -6.99 -2.13 -17.69
CA ARG A 13 -8.37 -2.02 -18.15
C ARG A 13 -9.05 -3.39 -18.21
N ILE A 14 -10.21 -3.54 -17.61
CA ILE A 14 -10.98 -4.80 -17.63
C ILE A 14 -11.44 -5.14 -19.05
N ASP A 15 -11.73 -4.15 -19.90
CA ASP A 15 -12.09 -4.41 -21.29
C ASP A 15 -10.92 -4.94 -22.14
N ALA A 16 -9.67 -4.71 -21.73
CA ALA A 16 -8.50 -5.34 -22.33
C ALA A 16 -8.34 -6.79 -21.82
N ILE A 17 -8.51 -7.02 -20.52
CA ILE A 17 -8.51 -8.37 -19.92
C ILE A 17 -9.54 -9.28 -20.61
N ARG A 18 -10.77 -8.79 -20.83
CA ARG A 18 -11.84 -9.55 -21.50
C ARG A 18 -11.51 -9.98 -22.94
N LYS A 19 -10.51 -9.36 -23.58
CA LYS A 19 -10.06 -9.71 -24.93
C LYS A 19 -8.95 -10.77 -24.94
N LEU A 20 -8.42 -11.13 -23.77
CA LEU A 20 -7.40 -12.19 -23.64
C LEU A 20 -8.01 -13.58 -23.92
N PRO A 21 -7.20 -14.56 -24.34
CA PRO A 21 -7.61 -15.96 -24.30
C PRO A 21 -8.05 -16.34 -22.89
N GLY A 22 -9.25 -16.91 -22.74
CA GLY A 22 -9.84 -17.21 -21.43
C GLY A 22 -10.66 -16.08 -20.79
N GLY A 23 -10.51 -14.85 -21.29
CA GLY A 23 -11.33 -13.70 -20.88
C GLY A 23 -11.16 -13.31 -19.42
N TRP A 24 -12.26 -12.86 -18.81
CA TRP A 24 -12.25 -12.34 -17.44
C TRP A 24 -12.17 -13.44 -16.40
N GLU A 25 -12.90 -14.53 -16.61
CA GLU A 25 -13.03 -15.66 -15.68
C GLU A 25 -11.67 -16.31 -15.40
N ASP A 26 -10.92 -16.66 -16.46
CA ASP A 26 -9.59 -17.25 -16.33
C ASP A 26 -8.61 -16.27 -15.68
N PHE A 27 -8.74 -14.97 -15.97
CA PHE A 27 -7.87 -13.95 -15.40
C PHE A 27 -8.06 -13.81 -13.89
N ILE A 28 -9.31 -13.77 -13.40
CA ILE A 28 -9.58 -13.67 -11.96
C ILE A 28 -9.32 -14.98 -11.21
N GLU A 29 -9.37 -16.14 -11.87
CA GLU A 29 -8.95 -17.40 -11.26
C GLU A 29 -7.44 -17.44 -11.06
N ARG A 30 -6.68 -16.93 -12.04
CA ARG A 30 -5.21 -16.80 -11.97
C ARG A 30 -4.75 -15.73 -10.98
N TYR A 31 -5.47 -14.60 -10.93
CA TYR A 31 -5.19 -13.47 -10.04
C TYR A 31 -6.40 -13.20 -9.15
N PRO A 32 -6.68 -14.09 -8.18
CA PRO A 32 -7.84 -13.94 -7.32
C PRO A 32 -7.75 -12.61 -6.56
N ALA A 33 -8.91 -12.05 -6.23
CA ALA A 33 -9.01 -10.90 -5.33
C ALA A 33 -8.43 -11.27 -3.96
N GLN A 34 -7.13 -11.08 -3.82
CA GLN A 34 -6.36 -11.18 -2.59
C GLN A 34 -5.82 -9.79 -2.23
N GLN A 35 -5.09 -9.64 -1.12
CA GLN A 35 -4.79 -8.31 -0.55
C GLN A 35 -4.17 -7.31 -1.54
N ASP A 36 -3.44 -7.79 -2.54
CA ASP A 36 -2.73 -6.93 -3.50
C ASP A 36 -3.48 -6.67 -4.79
N CYS A 37 -4.59 -7.38 -5.05
CA CYS A 37 -5.42 -7.21 -6.24
C CYS A 37 -6.76 -6.53 -5.91
N TRP A 38 -7.06 -5.43 -6.60
CA TRP A 38 -8.29 -4.65 -6.44
C TRP A 38 -8.96 -4.49 -7.79
N TYR A 39 -10.29 -4.52 -7.86
CA TYR A 39 -10.97 -4.18 -9.11
C TYR A 39 -12.32 -3.54 -8.86
N ASP A 40 -12.76 -2.79 -9.86
CA ASP A 40 -14.11 -2.27 -9.96
C ASP A 40 -14.79 -2.75 -11.26
N ALA A 41 -15.77 -2.02 -11.79
CA ALA A 41 -16.46 -2.41 -13.02
C ALA A 41 -15.58 -2.24 -14.28
N ASP A 42 -14.55 -1.38 -14.22
CA ASP A 42 -13.79 -0.87 -15.35
C ASP A 42 -12.28 -1.18 -15.27
N LEU A 43 -11.73 -1.20 -14.04
CA LEU A 43 -10.30 -1.29 -13.76
C LEU A 43 -9.98 -2.46 -12.83
N PHE A 44 -8.87 -3.13 -13.12
CA PHE A 44 -8.22 -4.08 -12.24
C PHE A 44 -6.85 -3.52 -11.86
N ARG A 45 -6.45 -3.61 -10.60
CA ARG A 45 -5.17 -3.15 -10.07
C ARG A 45 -4.45 -4.34 -9.46
N MET A 46 -3.19 -4.51 -9.83
CA MET A 46 -2.23 -5.38 -9.15
C MET A 46 -1.24 -4.53 -8.37
N GLY A 47 -0.94 -4.93 -7.14
CA GLY A 47 0.10 -4.32 -6.32
C GLY A 47 1.45 -4.97 -6.57
N ALA A 48 2.49 -4.14 -6.58
CA ALA A 48 3.87 -4.54 -6.48
C ALA A 48 4.52 -3.78 -5.32
N MET A 49 5.24 -4.52 -4.50
CA MET A 49 5.94 -4.04 -3.32
C MET A 49 7.21 -3.29 -3.71
N ASN A 50 7.84 -3.63 -4.84
CA ASN A 50 9.09 -3.03 -5.27
C ASN A 50 9.19 -2.98 -6.82
N PRO A 51 10.14 -2.20 -7.38
CA PRO A 51 10.27 -2.06 -8.84
C PRO A 51 10.53 -3.37 -9.59
N MET A 52 11.29 -4.31 -9.01
CA MET A 52 11.58 -5.60 -9.64
C MET A 52 10.31 -6.44 -9.79
N GLU A 53 9.50 -6.52 -8.73
CA GLU A 53 8.21 -7.19 -8.76
C GLU A 53 7.26 -6.52 -9.77
N ALA A 54 7.27 -5.18 -9.84
CA ALA A 54 6.49 -4.46 -10.82
C ALA A 54 6.90 -4.81 -12.26
N GLU A 55 8.20 -4.89 -12.55
CA GLU A 55 8.71 -5.32 -13.85
C GLU A 55 8.30 -6.76 -14.19
N MET A 56 8.38 -7.68 -13.22
CA MET A 56 7.93 -9.06 -13.39
C MET A 56 6.44 -9.14 -13.75
N ILE A 57 5.58 -8.41 -13.04
CA ILE A 57 4.14 -8.34 -13.34
C ILE A 57 3.93 -7.76 -14.74
N ILE A 58 4.61 -6.66 -15.08
CA ILE A 58 4.50 -6.01 -16.39
C ILE A 58 4.87 -6.98 -17.52
N ASP A 59 5.95 -7.74 -17.37
CA ASP A 59 6.39 -8.70 -18.39
C ASP A 59 5.45 -9.91 -18.50
N GLU A 60 4.88 -10.37 -17.38
CA GLU A 60 3.85 -11.39 -17.38
C GLU A 60 2.59 -10.91 -18.14
N LEU A 61 2.08 -9.71 -17.85
CA LEU A 61 0.93 -9.13 -18.54
C LEU A 61 1.17 -8.98 -20.05
N LYS A 62 2.39 -8.58 -20.47
CA LYS A 62 2.78 -8.56 -21.88
C LYS A 62 2.77 -9.95 -22.50
N SER A 63 3.24 -10.97 -21.78
CA SER A 63 3.24 -12.36 -22.25
C SER A 63 1.82 -12.90 -22.48
N LEU A 64 0.84 -12.42 -21.71
CA LEU A 64 -0.58 -12.73 -21.91
C LEU A 64 -1.18 -12.03 -23.13
N GLY A 65 -0.53 -10.98 -23.65
CA GLY A 65 -0.96 -10.22 -24.82
C GLY A 65 -1.46 -8.80 -24.52
N LEU A 66 -1.39 -8.34 -23.26
CA LEU A 66 -1.70 -6.96 -22.91
C LEU A 66 -0.57 -6.01 -23.32
N LYS A 67 -0.93 -4.80 -23.74
CA LYS A 67 0.02 -3.79 -24.23
C LYS A 67 0.31 -2.75 -23.15
N GLY A 68 1.57 -2.72 -22.72
CA GLY A 68 2.08 -1.69 -21.82
C GLY A 68 2.38 -0.36 -22.53
N PHE A 69 3.49 0.27 -22.18
CA PHE A 69 3.89 1.54 -22.76
C PHE A 69 4.33 1.40 -24.22
N VAL A 70 3.65 2.10 -25.13
CA VAL A 70 3.94 2.08 -26.57
C VAL A 70 4.61 3.38 -27.00
N LYS A 71 5.88 3.29 -27.44
CA LYS A 71 6.61 4.41 -28.04
C LYS A 71 6.08 4.71 -29.45
N ARG A 72 5.87 5.99 -29.77
CA ARG A 72 5.55 6.46 -31.12
C ARG A 72 6.76 7.18 -31.71
N ARG A 73 7.12 6.89 -32.97
CA ARG A 73 8.27 7.53 -33.63
C ARG A 73 8.08 9.05 -33.69
N GLY A 74 8.99 9.80 -33.06
CA GLY A 74 8.98 11.27 -33.04
C GLY A 74 7.90 11.92 -32.16
N LYS A 75 7.22 11.15 -31.29
CA LYS A 75 6.25 11.67 -30.30
C LYS A 75 6.49 11.02 -28.94
N SER A 76 5.92 11.59 -27.88
CA SER A 76 5.83 10.90 -26.58
C SER A 76 5.05 9.58 -26.75
N GLY A 77 5.45 8.56 -25.99
CA GLY A 77 4.72 7.30 -25.95
C GLY A 77 3.41 7.44 -25.19
N HIS A 78 2.66 6.35 -25.06
CA HIS A 78 1.43 6.30 -24.27
C HIS A 78 1.19 4.92 -23.70
N TRP A 79 0.56 4.85 -22.54
CA TRP A 79 0.06 3.62 -21.94
C TRP A 79 -1.22 3.16 -22.63
N GLN A 80 -1.34 1.87 -22.97
CA GLN A 80 -2.45 1.35 -23.79
C GLN A 80 -3.48 0.53 -23.00
N ASP A 81 -3.10 -0.67 -22.55
CA ASP A 81 -4.01 -1.60 -21.86
C ASP A 81 -3.83 -1.55 -20.33
N PHE A 82 -2.63 -1.18 -19.87
CA PHE A 82 -2.32 -0.97 -18.46
C PHE A 82 -1.31 0.17 -18.27
N CYS A 83 -1.19 0.65 -17.04
CA CYS A 83 -0.29 1.72 -16.61
C CYS A 83 0.31 1.36 -15.23
N ALA A 84 1.59 1.62 -15.03
CA ALA A 84 2.24 1.49 -13.72
C ALA A 84 2.29 2.85 -13.01
N LEU A 85 1.76 2.92 -11.80
CA LEU A 85 1.61 4.15 -11.01
C LEU A 85 2.20 3.95 -9.61
N GLY A 86 2.82 4.97 -9.03
CA GLY A 86 3.22 4.94 -7.61
C GLY A 86 2.11 5.44 -6.68
N ALA A 87 2.20 5.11 -5.39
CA ALA A 87 1.26 5.59 -4.36
C ALA A 87 1.18 7.12 -4.26
N PHE A 88 2.24 7.83 -4.63
CA PHE A 88 2.33 9.31 -4.61
C PHE A 88 2.21 9.92 -6.00
N THR A 89 1.61 9.20 -6.95
CA THR A 89 1.33 9.75 -8.29
C THR A 89 0.44 10.97 -8.14
N THR A 90 0.91 12.11 -8.65
CA THR A 90 0.16 13.38 -8.73
C THR A 90 -0.20 13.77 -10.16
N GLU A 91 0.43 13.14 -11.16
CA GLU A 91 0.18 13.35 -12.59
C GLU A 91 0.18 12.01 -13.33
N LEU A 92 -0.66 11.87 -14.36
CA LEU A 92 -0.81 10.66 -15.15
C LEU A 92 0.03 10.73 -16.42
N ASP A 93 1.34 10.58 -16.26
CA ASP A 93 2.30 10.67 -17.37
C ASP A 93 1.94 9.72 -18.51
N ASN A 94 1.56 10.30 -19.65
CA ASN A 94 1.27 9.58 -20.89
C ASN A 94 0.13 8.54 -20.76
N CYS A 95 -0.79 8.71 -19.81
CA CYS A 95 -1.98 7.89 -19.63
C CYS A 95 -3.23 8.77 -19.78
N ASP A 96 -3.96 8.62 -20.89
CA ASP A 96 -5.09 9.49 -21.28
C ASP A 96 -6.47 8.92 -20.91
N TRP A 97 -6.51 7.67 -20.46
CA TRP A 97 -7.73 6.93 -20.12
C TRP A 97 -8.00 6.85 -18.61
N LEU A 98 -7.11 7.35 -17.76
CA LEU A 98 -7.32 7.47 -16.33
C LEU A 98 -7.62 8.91 -15.90
N GLU A 99 -8.34 9.05 -14.81
CA GLU A 99 -8.39 10.26 -13.99
C GLU A 99 -7.87 9.94 -12.58
N LEU A 100 -7.24 10.94 -11.96
CA LEU A 100 -6.56 10.81 -10.68
C LEU A 100 -7.30 11.60 -9.59
N GLY A 101 -7.40 10.98 -8.43
CA GLY A 101 -7.77 11.65 -7.18
C GLY A 101 -6.75 11.35 -6.09
N GLU A 102 -7.09 11.70 -4.87
CA GLU A 102 -6.21 11.49 -3.72
C GLU A 102 -6.02 9.99 -3.42
N GLY A 103 -4.88 9.44 -3.85
CA GLY A 103 -4.51 8.03 -3.64
C GLY A 103 -5.40 7.02 -4.40
N ILE A 104 -6.17 7.46 -5.40
CA ILE A 104 -7.10 6.60 -6.17
C ILE A 104 -7.10 7.00 -7.65
N VAL A 105 -7.45 6.06 -8.53
CA VAL A 105 -7.69 6.32 -9.96
C VAL A 105 -9.00 5.69 -10.43
N TRP A 106 -9.59 6.28 -11.48
CA TRP A 106 -10.77 5.74 -12.16
C TRP A 106 -10.68 5.91 -13.67
N LEU A 107 -11.48 5.15 -14.42
CA LEU A 107 -11.54 5.27 -15.87
C LEU A 107 -12.14 6.63 -16.25
N LYS A 108 -11.46 7.38 -17.11
CA LYS A 108 -11.91 8.71 -17.55
C LYS A 108 -13.32 8.67 -18.15
N GLY A 109 -14.18 9.58 -17.71
CA GLY A 109 -15.58 9.66 -18.16
C GLY A 109 -16.54 8.66 -17.49
N SER A 110 -16.06 7.84 -16.55
CA SER A 110 -16.93 7.05 -15.67
C SER A 110 -17.44 7.88 -14.49
N THR A 111 -18.57 7.50 -13.89
CA THR A 111 -19.10 8.17 -12.69
C THR A 111 -18.11 8.00 -11.52
N GLN A 112 -17.65 9.11 -10.96
CA GLN A 112 -16.77 9.15 -9.78
C GLN A 112 -17.46 8.40 -8.64
N ALA A 113 -17.03 7.18 -8.36
CA ALA A 113 -17.62 6.36 -7.33
C ALA A 113 -16.53 5.81 -6.43
N ARG A 114 -16.74 6.02 -5.13
CA ARG A 114 -15.91 5.59 -4.00
C ARG A 114 -15.29 4.20 -4.22
N VAL A 115 -14.06 4.04 -3.72
CA VAL A 115 -13.36 2.74 -3.62
C VAL A 115 -14.31 1.69 -3.05
N ILE A 116 -14.66 0.69 -3.86
CA ILE A 116 -15.43 -0.46 -3.38
C ILE A 116 -14.41 -1.46 -2.83
N ALA A 117 -14.27 -1.49 -1.51
CA ALA A 117 -13.38 -2.43 -0.86
C ALA A 117 -13.85 -3.88 -1.06
N HIS A 118 -12.88 -4.74 -1.39
CA HIS A 118 -12.83 -6.21 -1.29
C HIS A 118 -14.14 -6.96 -0.94
N ALA A 119 -14.71 -7.67 -1.93
CA ALA A 119 -15.67 -8.76 -1.73
C ALA A 119 -14.93 -10.10 -1.64
N GLY A 120 -14.07 -10.26 -0.65
CA GLY A 120 -13.48 -11.57 -0.33
C GLY A 120 -14.42 -12.35 0.59
N ASN A 121 -15.01 -13.43 0.10
CA ASN A 121 -15.73 -14.39 0.95
C ASN A 121 -14.72 -15.08 1.89
N ARG A 122 -14.73 -14.74 3.18
CA ARG A 122 -13.98 -15.47 4.22
C ARG A 122 -14.91 -15.78 5.39
N THR A 123 -15.00 -17.06 5.75
CA THR A 123 -15.79 -17.58 6.87
C THR A 123 -14.98 -17.45 8.18
N GLY A 124 -15.26 -16.41 8.98
CA GLY A 124 -14.64 -16.19 10.31
C GLY A 124 -14.97 -14.81 10.90
N LYS A 125 -14.80 -14.61 12.22
CA LYS A 125 -14.92 -13.27 12.84
C LYS A 125 -13.85 -12.34 12.26
N ARG A 126 -14.26 -11.32 11.51
CA ARG A 126 -13.37 -10.38 10.83
C ARG A 126 -12.55 -9.57 11.85
N LYS A 127 -11.24 -9.82 11.93
CA LYS A 127 -10.30 -8.97 12.67
C LYS A 127 -10.35 -7.54 12.11
N LYS A 128 -10.11 -6.56 12.99
CA LYS A 128 -10.13 -5.15 12.60
C LYS A 128 -8.95 -4.85 11.68
N ARG A 129 -9.12 -3.90 10.76
CA ARG A 129 -8.10 -3.55 9.76
C ARG A 129 -7.24 -2.41 10.31
N ARG A 130 -5.92 -2.60 10.40
CA ARG A 130 -4.99 -1.59 10.93
C ARG A 130 -3.84 -1.31 9.97
N GLY A 131 -3.52 -0.05 9.75
CA GLY A 131 -2.25 0.37 9.15
C GLY A 131 -1.19 0.56 10.24
N SER A 132 0.07 0.19 9.97
CA SER A 132 1.19 0.43 10.89
C SER A 132 2.38 0.94 10.11
N ALA A 133 2.84 2.15 10.45
CA ALA A 133 3.94 2.83 9.79
C ALA A 133 5.27 2.54 10.48
N ILE A 134 6.28 2.18 9.70
CA ILE A 134 7.68 2.15 10.10
C ILE A 134 8.36 3.34 9.43
N VAL A 135 8.84 4.29 10.23
CA VAL A 135 9.69 5.40 9.77
C VAL A 135 11.02 5.26 10.48
N ALA A 136 12.10 5.03 9.73
CA ALA A 136 13.43 4.82 10.27
C ALA A 136 14.39 5.93 9.82
N ASP A 137 15.15 6.47 10.78
CA ASP A 137 16.25 7.40 10.54
C ASP A 137 17.46 7.05 11.43
N GLU A 138 18.48 7.92 11.49
CA GLU A 138 19.69 7.68 12.27
C GLU A 138 19.47 7.50 13.78
N ARG A 139 18.30 7.89 14.32
CA ARG A 139 17.92 7.72 15.73
C ARG A 139 17.26 6.36 16.00
N GLY A 140 16.81 5.67 14.95
CA GLY A 140 16.07 4.41 15.01
C GLY A 140 14.68 4.51 14.37
N VAL A 141 13.81 3.56 14.72
CA VAL A 141 12.41 3.54 14.26
C VAL A 141 11.55 4.41 15.17
N LEU A 142 10.75 5.28 14.55
CA LEU A 142 9.81 6.16 15.22
C LEU A 142 8.71 5.38 15.97
N LEU A 143 8.42 5.81 17.19
CA LEU A 143 7.30 5.37 18.01
C LEU A 143 6.47 6.57 18.47
N VAL A 144 5.18 6.33 18.65
CA VAL A 144 4.26 7.24 19.34
C VAL A 144 3.87 6.65 20.68
N GLN A 145 3.65 7.48 21.68
CA GLN A 145 3.06 7.07 22.95
C GLN A 145 1.59 7.51 22.98
N ASP A 146 0.68 6.62 23.33
CA ASP A 146 -0.73 6.96 23.50
C ASP A 146 -1.03 7.54 24.90
N HIS A 147 -2.26 8.00 25.11
CA HIS A 147 -2.73 8.48 26.43
C HIS A 147 -2.66 7.43 27.55
N LYS A 148 -2.56 6.13 27.23
CA LYS A 148 -2.39 5.03 28.18
C LYS A 148 -0.92 4.73 28.48
N GLN A 149 -0.02 5.61 28.05
CA GLN A 149 1.42 5.49 28.23
C GLN A 149 2.04 4.30 27.48
N GLN A 150 1.37 3.77 26.45
CA GLN A 150 1.86 2.64 25.65
C GLN A 150 2.62 3.15 24.43
N TRP A 151 3.84 2.63 24.22
CA TRP A 151 4.62 2.90 23.02
C TRP A 151 4.20 1.98 21.88
N LEU A 152 3.91 2.58 20.72
CA LEU A 152 3.35 1.90 19.55
C LEU A 152 4.03 2.40 18.27
N LEU A 153 3.99 1.60 17.21
CA LEU A 153 4.20 2.12 15.85
C LEU A 153 3.06 3.09 15.53
N PRO A 154 3.36 4.24 14.87
CA PRO A 154 2.31 5.11 14.36
C PRO A 154 1.32 4.33 13.50
N GLY A 155 0.04 4.62 13.62
CA GLY A 155 -0.98 3.90 12.87
C GLY A 155 -2.29 3.68 13.61
N GLY A 156 -3.30 3.31 12.83
CA GLY A 156 -4.67 3.24 13.32
C GLY A 156 -5.59 2.40 12.46
N HIS A 157 -6.88 2.50 12.75
CA HIS A 157 -7.90 1.73 12.07
C HIS A 157 -8.07 2.24 10.64
N ALA A 158 -8.21 1.32 9.69
CA ALA A 158 -8.63 1.70 8.34
C ALA A 158 -10.12 2.08 8.34
N ASN A 159 -10.41 3.30 7.89
CA ASN A 159 -11.76 3.83 7.71
C ASN A 159 -12.54 3.05 6.64
N ARG A 160 -13.85 3.29 6.57
CA ARG A 160 -14.70 2.65 5.56
C ARG A 160 -14.28 3.11 4.16
N GLY A 161 -13.87 2.16 3.32
CA GLY A 161 -13.38 2.42 1.96
C GLY A 161 -11.88 2.77 1.90
N GLU A 162 -11.22 2.94 3.04
CA GLU A 162 -9.79 3.17 3.15
C GLU A 162 -9.04 1.84 3.19
N THR A 163 -7.86 1.76 2.60
CA THR A 163 -6.99 0.60 2.73
C THR A 163 -6.13 0.67 4.00
N ARG A 164 -5.53 -0.44 4.43
CA ARG A 164 -4.64 -0.40 5.59
C ARG A 164 -3.34 0.36 5.29
N PHE A 165 -2.91 0.35 4.03
CA PHE A 165 -1.77 1.15 3.56
C PHE A 165 -2.06 2.65 3.67
N MET A 166 -3.21 3.10 3.13
CA MET A 166 -3.64 4.49 3.26
C MET A 166 -3.80 4.90 4.72
N ALA A 167 -4.37 4.04 5.56
CA ALA A 167 -4.49 4.28 6.98
C ALA A 167 -3.12 4.48 7.66
N ALA A 168 -2.09 3.72 7.28
CA ALA A 168 -0.74 3.91 7.84
C ALA A 168 -0.16 5.28 7.50
N ILE A 169 -0.37 5.76 6.27
CA ILE A 169 0.09 7.09 5.82
C ILE A 169 -0.68 8.20 6.54
N ARG A 170 -2.02 8.13 6.55
CA ARG A 170 -2.88 9.12 7.18
C ARG A 170 -2.59 9.25 8.67
N GLU A 171 -2.53 8.13 9.39
CA GLU A 171 -2.31 8.12 10.84
C GLU A 171 -0.90 8.62 11.20
N LEU A 172 0.11 8.31 10.38
CA LEU A 172 1.44 8.88 10.56
C LEU A 172 1.38 10.42 10.51
N GLU A 173 0.66 10.99 9.54
CA GLU A 173 0.51 12.44 9.43
C GLU A 173 -0.30 13.02 10.62
N GLU A 174 -1.42 12.40 10.99
CA GLU A 174 -2.28 12.84 12.09
C GLU A 174 -1.57 12.81 13.47
N GLU A 175 -0.82 11.75 13.75
CA GLU A 175 -0.17 11.53 15.05
C GLU A 175 1.17 12.26 15.20
N THR A 176 1.84 12.58 14.08
CA THR A 176 3.23 13.07 14.11
C THR A 176 3.48 14.34 13.30
N GLY A 177 2.56 14.71 12.40
CA GLY A 177 2.74 15.80 11.43
C GLY A 177 3.75 15.50 10.32
N LEU A 178 4.24 14.26 10.21
CA LEU A 178 5.17 13.85 9.15
C LEU A 178 4.44 13.65 7.82
N GLN A 179 5.01 14.19 6.74
CA GLN A 179 4.45 14.08 5.40
C GLN A 179 5.18 13.00 4.60
N ALA A 180 4.48 11.91 4.31
CA ALA A 180 5.03 10.80 3.54
C ALA A 180 5.32 11.23 2.09
N TRP A 181 6.48 10.81 1.57
CA TRP A 181 6.86 10.99 0.15
C TRP A 181 7.22 9.67 -0.53
N SER A 182 7.42 8.59 0.24
CA SER A 182 7.56 7.23 -0.24
C SER A 182 6.97 6.27 0.78
N ALA A 183 6.32 5.22 0.32
CA ALA A 183 5.65 4.24 1.17
C ALA A 183 5.63 2.90 0.45
N GLN A 184 6.05 1.87 1.17
CA GLN A 184 6.22 0.52 0.68
C GLN A 184 5.60 -0.43 1.69
N CYS A 185 4.68 -1.29 1.25
CA CYS A 185 4.26 -2.40 2.08
C CYS A 185 5.50 -3.27 2.37
N LEU A 186 5.65 -3.71 3.61
CA LEU A 186 6.68 -4.69 3.98
C LEU A 186 6.05 -6.07 4.06
N PHE A 187 5.14 -6.24 5.02
CA PHE A 187 4.47 -7.50 5.27
C PHE A 187 3.16 -7.27 6.02
N GLU A 188 2.36 -8.31 6.09
CA GLU A 188 1.21 -8.35 6.98
C GLU A 188 1.56 -8.99 8.32
N TYR A 189 0.85 -8.55 9.36
CA TYR A 189 0.98 -9.09 10.70
C TYR A 189 -0.39 -9.30 11.35
N GLU A 190 -0.63 -10.50 11.86
CA GLU A 190 -1.86 -10.84 12.55
C GLU A 190 -1.65 -10.78 14.06
N SER A 191 -2.27 -9.80 14.72
CA SER A 191 -2.33 -9.71 16.19
C SER A 191 -3.66 -10.25 16.71
N GLU A 192 -3.87 -10.28 18.03
CA GLU A 192 -5.10 -10.80 18.64
C GLU A 192 -6.39 -10.17 18.07
N HIS A 193 -6.38 -8.85 17.85
CA HIS A 193 -7.58 -8.10 17.43
C HIS A 193 -7.49 -7.51 16.02
N TYR A 194 -6.30 -7.45 15.43
CA TYR A 194 -6.05 -6.72 14.20
C TYR A 194 -5.33 -7.55 13.15
N MET A 195 -5.67 -7.29 11.89
CA MET A 195 -4.82 -7.60 10.74
C MET A 195 -4.12 -6.31 10.32
N HIS A 196 -2.81 -6.27 10.52
CA HIS A 196 -1.95 -5.13 10.19
C HIS A 196 -1.43 -5.22 8.76
N GLN A 197 -1.45 -4.09 8.05
CA GLN A 197 -0.51 -3.86 6.96
C GLN A 197 0.65 -3.05 7.52
N VAL A 198 1.86 -3.61 7.49
CA VAL A 198 3.07 -2.89 7.90
C VAL A 198 3.66 -2.20 6.68
N VAL A 199 3.92 -0.90 6.80
CA VAL A 199 4.34 -0.03 5.71
C VAL A 199 5.61 0.71 6.11
N LEU A 200 6.70 0.53 5.36
CA LEU A 200 7.89 1.36 5.45
C LEU A 200 7.62 2.69 4.76
N ILE A 201 7.73 3.79 5.51
CA ILE A 201 7.44 5.14 5.03
C ILE A 201 8.70 6.00 5.16
N LYS A 202 9.03 6.70 4.08
CA LYS A 202 9.96 7.83 4.12
C LYS A 202 9.14 9.12 4.10
N ALA A 203 9.44 10.01 5.04
CA ALA A 203 8.66 11.22 5.27
C ALA A 203 9.55 12.45 5.48
N ASN A 204 8.97 13.62 5.29
CA ASN A 204 9.58 14.92 5.58
C ASN A 204 8.93 15.54 6.82
N GLY A 205 9.68 16.40 7.51
CA GLY A 205 9.23 17.14 8.69
C GLY A 205 9.94 16.73 9.97
N ILE A 206 9.55 17.35 11.08
CA ILE A 206 10.03 17.02 12.43
C ILE A 206 8.84 16.44 13.18
N PRO A 207 8.90 15.17 13.65
CA PRO A 207 7.76 14.55 14.30
C PRO A 207 7.44 15.26 15.61
N LYS A 208 6.16 15.56 15.81
CA LYS A 208 5.62 16.14 17.04
C LYS A 208 4.35 15.40 17.43
N PRO A 209 4.14 15.10 18.71
CA PRO A 209 2.93 14.41 19.13
C PRO A 209 1.70 15.26 18.78
N SER A 210 0.69 14.61 18.20
CA SER A 210 -0.56 15.19 17.75
C SER A 210 -1.68 14.13 17.81
N GLY A 211 -2.94 14.56 17.68
CA GLY A 211 -4.09 13.66 17.78
C GLY A 211 -4.12 12.93 19.13
N ASP A 212 -4.08 11.61 19.09
CA ASP A 212 -4.07 10.74 20.28
C ASP A 212 -2.65 10.41 20.80
N ALA A 213 -1.61 10.88 20.10
CA ALA A 213 -0.22 10.72 20.53
C ALA A 213 0.16 11.83 21.52
N VAL A 214 0.75 11.43 22.65
CA VAL A 214 1.20 12.34 23.72
C VAL A 214 2.72 12.52 23.75
N ALA A 215 3.48 11.60 23.16
CA ALA A 215 4.93 11.67 23.08
C ALA A 215 5.47 10.98 21.82
N ILE A 216 6.69 11.37 21.44
CA ILE A 216 7.46 10.76 20.35
C ILE A 216 8.70 10.09 20.95
N GLY A 217 9.03 8.91 20.43
CA GLY A 217 10.17 8.12 20.85
C GLY A 217 10.82 7.41 19.67
N TYR A 218 11.99 6.83 19.92
CA TYR A 218 12.72 6.04 18.94
C TYR A 218 13.17 4.74 19.57
N VAL A 219 13.26 3.69 18.74
CA VAL A 219 13.75 2.38 19.13
C VAL A 219 14.69 1.82 18.07
N THR A 220 15.80 1.27 18.51
CA THR A 220 16.72 0.48 17.68
C THR A 220 16.58 -0.99 18.03
N ALA A 221 17.13 -1.88 17.19
CA ALA A 221 17.23 -3.30 17.49
C ALA A 221 17.87 -3.57 18.87
N ALA A 222 18.90 -2.79 19.24
CA ALA A 222 19.61 -2.93 20.51
C ALA A 222 18.78 -2.52 21.73
N THR A 223 17.83 -1.60 21.58
CA THR A 223 17.01 -1.06 22.69
C THR A 223 15.59 -1.63 22.72
N LEU A 224 15.28 -2.58 21.82
CA LEU A 224 13.91 -3.04 21.59
C LEU A 224 13.30 -3.69 22.84
N ASP A 225 14.05 -4.60 23.47
CA ASP A 225 13.64 -5.31 24.68
C ASP A 225 13.51 -4.40 25.91
N ASP A 226 14.26 -3.30 25.95
CA ASP A 226 14.20 -2.34 27.06
C ASP A 226 12.97 -1.43 26.96
N LYS A 227 12.54 -1.13 25.74
CA LYS A 227 11.45 -0.15 25.48
C LYS A 227 10.08 -0.78 25.36
N LEU A 228 9.99 -2.00 24.84
CA LEU A 228 8.73 -2.60 24.45
C LEU A 228 8.57 -4.02 25.01
N PRO A 229 7.43 -4.35 25.63
CA PRO A 229 7.18 -5.72 26.06
C PRO A 229 7.01 -6.67 24.87
N ARG A 230 7.66 -7.84 24.93
CA ARG A 230 7.69 -8.82 23.83
C ARG A 230 6.34 -9.34 23.34
N HIS A 231 5.33 -9.31 24.21
CA HIS A 231 3.97 -9.77 23.89
C HIS A 231 3.17 -8.74 23.08
N THR A 232 3.68 -7.52 22.91
CA THR A 232 2.97 -6.47 22.15
C THR A 232 3.17 -6.67 20.65
N SER A 233 2.13 -6.37 19.86
CA SER A 233 2.23 -6.43 18.39
C SER A 233 3.30 -5.48 17.85
N THR A 234 3.49 -4.31 18.47
CA THR A 234 4.58 -3.38 18.14
C THR A 234 5.95 -4.04 18.25
N TRP A 235 6.24 -4.72 19.37
CA TRP A 235 7.51 -5.42 19.55
C TRP A 235 7.67 -6.54 18.51
N GLN A 236 6.63 -7.33 18.28
CA GLN A 236 6.69 -8.49 17.36
C GLN A 236 6.89 -8.05 15.90
N ILE A 237 6.22 -6.98 15.47
CA ILE A 237 6.42 -6.37 14.15
C ILE A 237 7.86 -5.85 14.02
N LEU A 238 8.37 -5.16 15.03
CA LEU A 238 9.72 -4.59 15.00
C LEU A 238 10.82 -5.64 15.06
N SER A 239 10.64 -6.73 15.83
CA SER A 239 11.58 -7.86 15.86
C SER A 239 11.75 -8.44 14.46
N ARG A 240 10.62 -8.76 13.80
CA ARG A 240 10.62 -9.25 12.42
C ARG A 240 11.28 -8.26 11.46
N TYR A 241 10.94 -6.98 11.56
CA TYR A 241 11.54 -5.95 10.71
C TYR A 241 13.06 -5.87 10.86
N PHE A 242 13.58 -5.88 12.08
CA PHE A 242 15.03 -5.82 12.32
C PHE A 242 15.74 -7.10 11.89
N GLU A 243 15.12 -8.27 12.03
CA GLU A 243 15.65 -9.54 11.51
C GLU A 243 15.78 -9.50 9.97
N GLU A 244 14.72 -9.11 9.27
CA GLU A 244 14.71 -8.98 7.79
C GLU A 244 15.74 -7.94 7.29
N LEU A 245 16.00 -6.86 8.06
CA LEU A 245 17.04 -5.89 7.74
C LEU A 245 18.46 -6.45 7.83
N VAL A 246 18.73 -7.32 8.81
CA VAL A 246 20.04 -7.96 8.97
C VAL A 246 20.27 -8.95 7.83
N GLU A 247 19.26 -9.74 7.48
CA GLU A 247 19.35 -10.68 6.35
C GLU A 247 19.61 -9.98 5.02
N ALA A 248 19.01 -8.81 4.79
CA ALA A 248 19.24 -8.02 3.57
C ALA A 248 20.63 -7.35 3.50
N ALA A 249 21.36 -7.28 4.61
CA ALA A 249 22.69 -6.66 4.70
C ALA A 249 23.85 -7.65 4.55
N ILE A 250 23.55 -8.96 4.47
CA ILE A 250 24.51 -10.07 4.29
C ILE A 250 24.56 -10.46 2.81
#